data_AF-A0A926A2M8-F1
#
_entry.id   AF-A0A926A2M8-F1
#
_cell.length_a   1.000
_cell.length_b   1.000
_cell.length_c   1.000
_cell.angle_alpha   90.00
_cell.angle_beta   90.00
_cell.angle_gamma   90.00
#
_symmetry.space_group_name_H-M   'P 1'
#
loop_
_entity.id
_entity.type
_entity.pdbx_description
1 polymer ?
#
loop_
_entity_poly.entity_id
_entity_poly.type
_entity_poly.pdbx_seq_one_letter_code
_entity_poly.pdbx_strand_id
1 'polypeptide(L)'
;MLEYQNLFNRVQVHTTVPDPGVPIEQRTWVRQLPPSFNHWIGIIGDAQIGPIYLGFTGVASLICGFLAIEIIGLNMWASVGWDPVQFIRQLPWLALEPPSPAYGLSLPPLQQGGWWLLAGFFLTVSICLWWLRVYRRAKALGLGTHLAWAFASAIFLYLSLGFIRPVLMGSWGEAVPFGIFPHLDWTAAFSIRYGNLFYNPFHMLSIAFLYGSTLLFAMHGATILATSRLGAEREIEQITDRGTGAERAQLFWRWTMGWNATMESVHRWCWWFAFLVTFTGALGILLTGTVVDNWYLWAVKHGVAPSYPATINISPEKLQDLRGQYQGAPPQGLPVPAVPAPRIIVPPADSTAPVQLVVPPGAVPRTDSVRKNP
;
A
#
# COMPACT_ATOMS: atom_id res chain seq x y z
N MET A 1 -18.72 -11.37 -38.18
CA MET A 1 -17.59 -10.69 -38.82
C MET A 1 -16.54 -10.40 -37.76
N LEU A 2 -15.26 -10.49 -38.12
CA LEU A 2 -14.17 -10.08 -37.24
C LEU A 2 -14.06 -8.55 -37.30
N GLU A 3 -14.11 -7.88 -36.15
CA GLU A 3 -13.99 -6.43 -36.03
C GLU A 3 -12.67 -6.08 -35.33
N TYR A 4 -12.15 -4.89 -35.61
CA TYR A 4 -11.01 -4.38 -34.87
C TYR A 4 -11.44 -3.82 -33.51
N GLN A 5 -10.72 -4.22 -32.46
CA GLN A 5 -11.14 -4.03 -31.07
C GLN A 5 -10.65 -2.73 -30.42
N ASN A 6 -9.99 -1.86 -31.18
CA ASN A 6 -9.41 -0.60 -30.68
C ASN A 6 -8.43 -0.76 -29.50
N LEU A 7 -7.62 -1.83 -29.55
CA LEU A 7 -6.61 -2.13 -28.52
C LEU A 7 -5.23 -1.55 -28.84
N PHE A 8 -4.88 -1.42 -30.13
CA PHE A 8 -3.53 -1.03 -30.58
C PHE A 8 -3.58 -0.14 -31.81
N ASN A 9 -3.08 1.09 -31.74
CA ASN A 9 -3.04 2.01 -32.87
C ASN A 9 -2.34 1.37 -34.08
N ARG A 10 -3.13 0.96 -35.08
CA ARG A 10 -2.63 0.24 -36.28
C ARG A 10 -1.85 1.15 -37.22
N VAL A 11 -2.22 2.43 -37.25
CA VAL A 11 -1.56 3.47 -38.02
C VAL A 11 -1.44 4.68 -37.10
N GLN A 12 -0.20 5.01 -36.70
CA GLN A 12 0.07 6.19 -35.89
C GLN A 12 0.24 7.41 -36.78
N VAL A 13 -0.23 8.55 -36.29
CA VAL A 13 -0.04 9.86 -36.91
C VAL A 13 0.72 10.74 -35.95
N HIS A 14 1.63 11.56 -36.48
CA HIS A 14 2.39 12.51 -35.70
C HIS A 14 2.30 13.89 -36.35
N THR A 15 2.19 14.90 -35.51
CA THR A 15 2.39 16.28 -35.93
C THR A 15 3.87 16.53 -36.20
N THR A 16 4.18 17.44 -37.11
CA THR A 16 5.57 17.87 -37.37
C THR A 16 6.16 18.65 -36.20
N VAL A 17 5.31 19.25 -35.37
CA VAL A 17 5.67 19.97 -34.15
C VAL A 17 4.94 19.35 -32.96
N PRO A 18 5.63 18.99 -31.87
CA PRO A 18 4.98 18.49 -30.66
C PRO A 18 4.04 19.52 -30.02
N ASP A 19 2.98 19.05 -29.36
CA ASP A 19 2.04 19.92 -28.64
C ASP A 19 2.74 20.53 -27.40
N PRO A 20 2.89 21.88 -27.32
CA PRO A 20 3.47 22.53 -26.15
C PRO A 20 2.54 22.53 -24.92
N GLY A 21 1.27 22.14 -25.10
CA GLY A 21 0.19 22.15 -24.13
C GLY A 21 -0.46 23.53 -23.96
N VAL A 22 -1.70 23.55 -23.45
CA VAL A 22 -2.49 24.78 -23.22
C VAL A 22 -1.65 25.86 -22.51
N PRO A 23 -1.65 27.12 -22.98
CA PRO A 23 -0.93 28.21 -22.33
C PRO A 23 -1.36 28.36 -20.87
N ILE A 24 -0.40 28.53 -19.98
CA ILE A 24 -0.62 28.87 -18.58
C ILE A 24 -0.16 30.31 -18.35
N GLU A 25 -0.90 31.09 -17.55
CA GLU A 25 -0.47 32.43 -17.19
C GLU A 25 0.96 32.40 -16.61
N GLN A 26 1.87 33.09 -17.28
CA GLN A 26 3.27 33.11 -16.92
C GLN A 26 3.45 33.92 -15.64
N ARG A 27 3.95 33.27 -14.58
CA ARG A 27 4.32 33.99 -13.35
C ARG A 27 5.79 33.86 -12.98
N THR A 28 6.49 32.77 -13.35
CA THR A 28 7.95 32.63 -13.11
C THR A 28 8.60 31.42 -13.77
N TRP A 29 7.87 30.31 -13.98
CA TRP A 29 8.42 29.04 -14.47
C TRP A 29 7.73 28.60 -15.77
N VAL A 30 8.50 28.02 -16.70
CA VAL A 30 8.01 27.47 -17.98
C VAL A 30 8.04 25.93 -17.98
N ARG A 31 7.36 25.31 -18.94
CA ARG A 31 7.51 23.87 -19.18
C ARG A 31 8.96 23.59 -19.63
N GLN A 32 9.53 22.53 -19.10
CA GLN A 32 10.89 22.08 -19.32
C GLN A 32 10.89 20.71 -20.01
N LEU A 33 12.08 20.28 -20.43
CA LEU A 33 12.35 19.09 -21.24
C LEU A 33 11.75 19.18 -22.65
N PRO A 34 12.58 19.08 -23.71
CA PRO A 34 12.07 19.08 -25.07
C PRO A 34 11.20 17.83 -25.29
N PRO A 35 10.02 17.99 -25.92
CA PRO A 35 9.16 16.85 -26.23
C PRO A 35 9.78 15.93 -27.29
N SER A 36 9.43 14.65 -27.23
CA SER A 36 9.86 13.63 -28.19
C SER A 36 8.72 12.66 -28.50
N PHE A 37 8.80 11.91 -29.59
CA PHE A 37 7.84 10.86 -29.92
C PHE A 37 8.45 9.46 -29.73
N ASN A 38 7.68 8.56 -29.10
CA ASN A 38 8.04 7.15 -28.95
C ASN A 38 7.00 6.25 -29.62
N HIS A 39 7.45 5.48 -30.61
CA HIS A 39 6.59 4.60 -31.40
C HIS A 39 5.89 3.52 -30.55
N TRP A 40 6.61 2.88 -29.63
CA TRP A 40 6.07 1.78 -28.82
C TRP A 40 5.00 2.27 -27.84
N ILE A 41 5.18 3.44 -27.23
CA ILE A 41 4.13 4.08 -26.41
C ILE A 41 2.93 4.46 -27.29
N GLY A 42 3.19 4.99 -28.49
CA GLY A 42 2.15 5.33 -29.46
C GLY A 42 1.30 4.15 -29.94
N ILE A 43 1.73 2.89 -29.75
CA ILE A 43 0.92 1.71 -30.08
C ILE A 43 -0.27 1.61 -29.12
N ILE A 44 -0.10 1.99 -27.85
CA ILE A 44 -1.10 1.82 -26.79
C ILE A 44 -1.71 3.14 -26.29
N GLY A 45 -1.25 4.29 -26.78
CA GLY A 45 -1.69 5.60 -26.33
C GLY A 45 -1.10 6.75 -27.15
N ASP A 46 -0.84 7.89 -26.48
CA ASP A 46 -0.18 9.04 -27.08
C ASP A 46 1.35 8.81 -27.17
N ALA A 47 1.92 9.03 -28.35
CA ALA A 47 3.34 8.85 -28.60
C ALA A 47 4.22 9.96 -27.98
N GLN A 48 3.65 11.13 -27.67
CA GLN A 48 4.42 12.27 -27.17
C GLN A 48 4.85 12.08 -25.72
N ILE A 49 6.14 12.24 -25.46
CA ILE A 49 6.74 12.31 -24.12
C ILE A 49 7.18 13.75 -23.87
N GLY A 50 6.64 14.37 -22.82
CA GLY A 50 6.90 15.76 -22.46
C GLY A 50 6.10 16.78 -23.30
N PRO A 51 6.32 18.09 -23.09
CA PRO A 51 7.19 18.68 -22.06
C PRO A 51 6.57 18.56 -20.65
N ILE A 52 7.38 18.73 -19.60
CA ILE A 52 6.92 18.68 -18.20
C ILE A 52 6.99 20.05 -17.55
N TYR A 53 5.94 20.47 -16.84
CA TYR A 53 6.04 21.67 -16.00
C TYR A 53 6.82 21.33 -14.73
N LEU A 54 7.88 22.05 -14.36
CA LEU A 54 8.60 21.81 -13.10
C LEU A 54 8.90 23.13 -12.37
N GLY A 55 7.90 23.66 -11.67
CA GLY A 55 8.08 24.79 -10.76
C GLY A 55 8.62 24.38 -9.39
N PHE A 56 8.84 25.36 -8.51
CA PHE A 56 9.40 25.18 -7.16
C PHE A 56 8.83 23.98 -6.38
N THR A 57 7.51 23.82 -6.32
CA THR A 57 6.88 22.71 -5.56
C THR A 57 7.21 21.34 -6.14
N GLY A 58 7.37 21.23 -7.47
CA GLY A 58 7.79 20.00 -8.11
C GLY A 58 9.26 19.68 -7.85
N VAL A 59 10.15 20.67 -7.99
CA VAL A 59 11.58 20.51 -7.71
C VAL A 59 11.82 20.13 -6.25
N ALA A 60 11.23 20.87 -5.31
CA ALA A 60 11.36 20.60 -3.88
C ALA A 60 10.80 19.21 -3.52
N SER A 61 9.67 18.80 -4.12
CA SER A 61 9.12 17.45 -3.94
C SER A 61 10.10 16.36 -4.40
N LEU A 62 10.72 16.53 -5.57
CA LEU A 62 11.71 15.57 -6.09
C LEU A 62 12.96 15.51 -5.23
N ILE A 63 13.47 16.65 -4.75
CA ILE A 63 14.63 16.68 -3.84
C ILE A 63 14.32 15.95 -2.53
N CYS A 64 13.19 16.23 -1.89
CA CYS A 64 12.79 15.53 -0.67
C CYS A 64 12.55 14.03 -0.92
N GLY A 65 11.95 13.67 -2.05
CA GLY A 65 11.70 12.28 -2.41
C GLY A 65 13.00 11.51 -2.65
N PHE A 66 13.96 12.15 -3.34
CA PHE A 66 15.30 11.63 -3.55
C PHE A 66 16.02 11.40 -2.22
N LEU A 67 16.02 12.39 -1.32
CA LEU A 67 16.62 12.24 0.01
C LEU A 67 16.01 11.08 0.80
N ALA A 68 14.69 10.90 0.77
CA ALA A 68 14.03 9.79 1.44
C ALA A 68 14.45 8.43 0.85
N ILE A 69 14.45 8.30 -0.48
CA ILE A 69 14.85 7.07 -1.18
C ILE A 69 16.32 6.74 -0.93
N GLU A 70 17.21 7.73 -0.97
CA GLU A 70 18.63 7.55 -0.67
C GLU A 70 18.85 7.09 0.77
N ILE A 71 18.17 7.70 1.75
CA ILE A 71 18.28 7.25 3.15
C ILE A 71 17.85 5.78 3.27
N ILE A 72 16.73 5.40 2.65
CA ILE A 72 16.24 4.01 2.67
C ILE A 72 17.26 3.08 2.01
N GLY A 73 17.68 3.39 0.78
CA GLY A 73 18.59 2.57 -0.02
C GLY A 73 19.98 2.41 0.62
N LEU A 74 20.55 3.48 1.17
CA LEU A 74 21.85 3.43 1.84
C LEU A 74 21.79 2.62 3.15
N ASN A 75 20.69 2.69 3.91
CA ASN A 75 20.53 1.85 5.10
C ASN A 75 20.36 0.36 4.72
N MET A 76 19.61 0.06 3.66
CA MET A 76 19.51 -1.29 3.11
C MET A 76 20.86 -1.82 2.62
N TRP A 77 21.67 -1.00 1.96
CA TRP A 77 22.99 -1.41 1.48
C TRP A 77 23.99 -1.59 2.63
N ALA A 78 23.93 -0.72 3.64
CA ALA A 78 24.73 -0.85 4.85
C ALA A 78 24.43 -2.15 5.62
N SER A 79 23.17 -2.61 5.65
CA SER A 79 22.78 -3.82 6.39
C SER A 79 23.36 -5.12 5.81
N VAL A 80 23.81 -5.08 4.55
CA VAL A 80 24.55 -6.18 3.89
C VAL A 80 26.04 -5.89 3.74
N GLY A 81 26.59 -4.98 4.55
CA GLY A 81 28.02 -4.68 4.59
C GLY A 81 28.55 -4.01 3.31
N TRP A 82 27.71 -3.25 2.61
CA TRP A 82 28.04 -2.60 1.34
C TRP A 82 28.39 -3.56 0.19
N ASP A 83 28.03 -4.84 0.29
CA ASP A 83 28.21 -5.81 -0.80
C ASP A 83 27.10 -5.63 -1.86
N PRO A 84 27.45 -5.23 -3.10
CA PRO A 84 26.46 -5.00 -4.17
C PRO A 84 25.74 -6.30 -4.62
N VAL A 85 26.41 -7.45 -4.52
CA VAL A 85 25.82 -8.75 -4.87
C VAL A 85 24.78 -9.15 -3.83
N GLN A 86 25.11 -9.00 -2.54
CA GLN A 86 24.14 -9.27 -1.48
C GLN A 86 22.99 -8.27 -1.49
N PHE A 87 23.25 -7.00 -1.79
CA PHE A 87 22.21 -5.98 -1.91
C PHE A 87 21.16 -6.37 -2.95
N ILE A 88 21.58 -6.74 -4.16
CA ILE A 88 20.67 -7.17 -5.23
C ILE A 88 19.96 -8.48 -4.86
N ARG A 89 20.70 -9.48 -4.37
CA ARG A 89 20.14 -10.80 -4.02
C ARG A 89 19.08 -10.69 -2.93
N GLN A 90 19.32 -9.86 -1.92
CA GLN A 90 18.48 -9.77 -0.72
C GLN A 90 17.50 -8.59 -0.76
N LEU A 91 17.51 -7.76 -1.81
CA LEU A 91 16.69 -6.54 -1.92
C LEU A 91 15.23 -6.71 -1.46
N PRO A 92 14.50 -7.81 -1.78
CA PRO A 92 13.14 -8.00 -1.30
C PRO A 92 13.00 -8.07 0.23
N TRP A 93 14.04 -8.53 0.95
CA TRP A 93 14.06 -8.70 2.40
C TRP A 93 14.72 -7.54 3.16
N LEU A 94 15.41 -6.64 2.46
CA LEU A 94 16.08 -5.52 3.12
C LEU A 94 15.05 -4.51 3.64
N ALA A 95 15.40 -3.84 4.74
CA ALA A 95 14.52 -2.95 5.46
C ALA A 95 15.26 -1.73 6.02
N LEU A 96 14.53 -0.63 6.12
CA LEU A 96 14.76 0.40 7.12
C LEU A 96 13.60 0.32 8.14
N GLU A 97 13.92 -0.11 9.35
CA GLU A 97 12.96 -0.40 10.42
C GLU A 97 12.59 0.85 11.24
N PRO A 98 11.34 0.97 11.74
CA PRO A 98 10.96 2.03 12.66
C PRO A 98 11.69 1.91 14.00
N PRO A 99 11.71 2.99 14.82
CA PRO A 99 12.29 2.96 16.16
C PRO A 99 11.65 1.90 17.07
N SER A 100 12.45 1.32 17.95
CA SER A 100 11.94 0.42 19.00
C SER A 100 10.90 1.14 19.89
N PRO A 101 9.85 0.45 20.38
CA PRO A 101 8.86 1.02 21.31
C PRO A 101 9.44 1.66 22.58
N ALA A 102 10.66 1.26 22.99
CA ALA A 102 11.36 1.84 24.14
C ALA A 102 11.58 3.36 24.01
N TYR A 103 11.62 3.88 22.78
CA TYR A 103 11.76 5.31 22.51
C TYR A 103 10.44 6.08 22.54
N GLY A 104 9.29 5.41 22.57
CA GLY A 104 7.97 6.06 22.46
C GLY A 104 7.92 6.99 21.23
N LEU A 105 7.63 8.27 21.47
CA LEU A 105 7.65 9.34 20.45
C LEU A 105 8.93 10.22 20.46
N SER A 106 9.92 9.88 21.27
CA SER A 106 11.19 10.63 21.29
C SER A 106 11.98 10.47 19.99
N LEU A 107 12.92 11.38 19.74
CA LEU A 107 13.88 11.25 18.65
C LEU A 107 14.97 10.25 19.07
N PRO A 108 15.05 9.05 18.45
CA PRO A 108 16.04 8.05 18.76
C PRO A 108 17.39 8.39 18.08
N PRO A 109 18.50 7.75 18.52
CA PRO A 109 19.76 7.78 17.78
C PRO A 109 19.59 7.32 16.32
N LEU A 110 20.42 7.84 15.41
CA LEU A 110 20.33 7.56 13.97
C LEU A 110 20.30 6.05 13.65
N GLN A 111 21.21 5.27 14.25
CA GLN A 111 21.32 3.83 14.04
C GLN A 111 20.19 3.01 14.71
N GLN A 112 19.33 3.64 15.51
CA GLN A 112 18.26 2.99 16.27
C GLN A 112 16.87 3.50 15.85
N GLY A 113 16.69 3.72 14.54
CA GLY A 113 15.43 4.19 13.95
C GLY A 113 15.38 5.69 13.62
N GLY A 114 16.43 6.45 13.95
CA GLY A 114 16.48 7.88 13.60
C GLY A 114 16.51 8.10 12.08
N TRP A 115 17.17 7.21 11.33
CA TRP A 115 17.10 7.23 9.86
C TRP A 115 15.69 7.00 9.31
N TRP A 116 14.90 6.14 9.95
CA TRP A 116 13.51 5.90 9.55
C TRP A 116 12.66 7.16 9.72
N LEU A 117 12.79 7.88 10.84
CA LEU A 117 12.07 9.13 11.04
C LEU A 117 12.47 10.20 10.02
N LEU A 118 13.75 10.30 9.70
CA LEU A 118 14.24 11.26 8.71
C LEU A 118 13.73 10.92 7.30
N ALA A 119 13.77 9.64 6.91
CA ALA A 119 13.19 9.17 5.66
C ALA A 119 11.68 9.43 5.60
N GLY A 120 10.94 9.10 6.66
CA GLY A 120 9.51 9.35 6.77
C GLY A 120 9.14 10.84 6.68
N PHE A 121 9.93 11.71 7.31
CA PHE A 121 9.79 13.17 7.21
C PHE A 121 9.97 13.67 5.78
N PHE A 122 11.10 13.36 5.14
CA PHE A 122 11.36 13.81 3.77
C PHE A 122 10.36 13.23 2.78
N LEU A 123 9.94 11.98 2.95
CA LEU A 123 8.92 11.35 2.12
C LEU A 123 7.56 12.06 2.28
N THR A 124 7.15 12.35 3.52
CA THR A 124 5.91 13.09 3.80
C THR A 124 5.92 14.47 3.15
N VAL A 125 7.01 15.21 3.32
CA VAL A 125 7.18 16.54 2.69
C VAL A 125 7.13 16.43 1.16
N SER A 126 7.81 15.43 0.58
CA SER A 126 7.80 15.17 -0.85
C SER A 126 6.38 14.96 -1.39
N ILE A 127 5.60 14.10 -0.74
CA ILE A 127 4.22 13.77 -1.11
C ILE A 127 3.30 15.00 -0.99
N CYS A 128 3.38 15.75 0.11
CA CYS A 128 2.58 16.97 0.32
C CYS A 128 2.91 18.07 -0.70
N LEU A 129 4.20 18.23 -1.06
CA LEU A 129 4.60 19.16 -2.11
C LEU A 129 4.11 18.71 -3.50
N TRP A 130 4.09 17.40 -3.75
CA TRP A 130 3.50 16.84 -4.98
C TRP A 130 1.99 17.06 -5.03
N TRP A 131 1.30 16.94 -3.91
CA TRP A 131 -0.13 17.28 -3.82
C TRP A 131 -0.39 18.74 -4.17
N LEU A 132 0.41 19.66 -3.61
CA LEU A 132 0.31 21.08 -3.90
C LEU A 132 0.61 21.36 -5.38
N ARG A 133 1.55 20.63 -5.98
CA ARG A 133 1.81 20.66 -7.43
C ARG A 133 0.56 20.27 -8.22
N VAL A 134 -0.06 19.12 -7.91
CA VAL A 134 -1.29 18.64 -8.58
C VAL A 134 -2.40 19.71 -8.49
N TYR A 135 -2.66 20.23 -7.29
CA TYR A 135 -3.65 21.28 -7.06
C TYR A 135 -3.36 22.54 -7.90
N ARG A 136 -2.12 23.04 -7.85
CA ARG A 136 -1.72 24.26 -8.59
C ARG A 136 -1.77 24.07 -10.10
N ARG A 137 -1.53 22.87 -10.62
CA ARG A 137 -1.65 22.59 -12.07
C ARG A 137 -3.11 22.62 -12.52
N ALA A 138 -4.02 22.03 -11.76
CA ALA A 138 -5.45 22.12 -12.06
C ALA A 138 -5.92 23.58 -12.07
N LYS A 139 -5.58 24.37 -11.04
CA LYS A 139 -5.95 25.79 -10.96
C LYS A 139 -5.36 26.64 -12.08
N ALA A 140 -4.10 26.40 -12.46
CA ALA A 140 -3.46 27.14 -13.56
C ALA A 140 -4.11 26.89 -14.93
N LEU A 141 -4.81 25.76 -15.09
CA LEU A 141 -5.53 25.39 -16.30
C LEU A 141 -7.04 25.68 -16.22
N GLY A 142 -7.51 26.33 -15.15
CA GLY A 142 -8.94 26.59 -14.95
C GLY A 142 -9.79 25.34 -14.68
N LEU A 143 -9.16 24.20 -14.33
CA LEU A 143 -9.84 22.93 -14.10
C LEU A 143 -10.34 22.79 -12.66
N GLY A 144 -11.31 21.88 -12.46
CA GLY A 144 -11.71 21.42 -11.12
C GLY A 144 -10.58 20.65 -10.41
N THR A 145 -10.59 20.63 -9.08
CA THR A 145 -9.49 20.07 -8.27
C THR A 145 -9.75 18.61 -7.82
N HIS A 146 -10.56 17.86 -8.57
CA HIS A 146 -10.98 16.50 -8.22
C HIS A 146 -9.80 15.54 -7.99
N LEU A 147 -8.76 15.60 -8.82
CA LEU A 147 -7.56 14.76 -8.65
C LEU A 147 -6.80 15.08 -7.36
N ALA A 148 -6.70 16.37 -6.99
CA ALA A 148 -6.05 16.77 -5.75
C ALA A 148 -6.83 16.23 -4.53
N TRP A 149 -8.17 16.22 -4.57
CA TRP A 149 -8.98 15.67 -3.49
C TRP A 149 -8.89 14.14 -3.37
N ALA A 150 -8.86 13.41 -4.49
CA ALA A 150 -8.59 11.97 -4.47
C ALA A 150 -7.19 11.67 -3.90
N PHE A 151 -6.18 12.44 -4.32
CA PHE A 151 -4.83 12.29 -3.80
C PHE A 151 -4.75 12.63 -2.31
N ALA A 152 -5.48 13.63 -1.82
CA ALA A 152 -5.55 13.95 -0.40
C ALA A 152 -6.07 12.76 0.44
N SER A 153 -7.05 12.00 -0.08
CA SER A 153 -7.55 10.78 0.58
C SER A 153 -6.48 9.70 0.70
N ALA A 154 -5.69 9.49 -0.36
CA ALA A 154 -4.55 8.57 -0.32
C ALA A 154 -3.46 9.02 0.67
N ILE A 155 -3.19 10.33 0.73
CA ILE A 155 -2.27 10.91 1.71
C ILE A 155 -2.80 10.72 3.13
N PHE A 156 -4.11 10.84 3.34
CA PHE A 156 -4.74 10.61 4.63
C PHE A 156 -4.54 9.17 5.12
N LEU A 157 -4.69 8.16 4.25
CA LEU A 157 -4.33 6.78 4.59
C LEU A 157 -2.85 6.62 4.90
N TYR A 158 -1.97 7.16 4.04
CA TYR A 158 -0.51 7.13 4.25
C TYR A 158 -0.11 7.71 5.61
N LEU A 159 -0.62 8.91 5.95
CA LEU A 159 -0.37 9.55 7.24
C LEU A 159 -0.99 8.78 8.39
N SER A 160 -2.16 8.16 8.21
CA SER A 160 -2.78 7.32 9.24
C SER A 160 -1.91 6.13 9.61
N LEU A 161 -1.27 5.49 8.63
CA LEU A 161 -0.37 4.36 8.81
C LEU A 161 0.96 4.76 9.47
N GLY A 162 1.61 5.79 8.93
CA GLY A 162 3.01 6.12 9.27
C GLY A 162 3.21 7.24 10.29
N PHE A 163 2.16 8.00 10.64
CA PHE A 163 2.30 9.19 11.48
C PHE A 163 1.18 9.36 12.51
N ILE A 164 -0.07 9.53 12.07
CA ILE A 164 -1.20 9.88 12.95
C ILE A 164 -1.47 8.76 13.96
N ARG A 165 -1.67 7.51 13.52
CA ARG A 165 -1.89 6.40 14.45
C ARG A 165 -0.68 6.17 15.36
N PRO A 166 0.58 6.09 14.87
CA PRO A 166 1.75 6.01 15.75
C PRO A 166 1.80 7.07 16.85
N VAL A 167 1.46 8.33 16.53
CA VAL A 167 1.34 9.41 17.52
C VAL A 167 0.22 9.15 18.53
N LEU A 168 -0.96 8.73 18.07
CA LEU A 168 -2.08 8.39 18.96
C LEU A 168 -1.78 7.19 19.87
N MET A 169 -0.99 6.23 19.38
CA MET A 169 -0.53 5.07 20.14
C MET A 169 0.69 5.36 21.04
N GLY A 170 1.28 6.55 20.92
CA GLY A 170 2.43 6.96 21.73
C GLY A 170 3.76 6.29 21.38
N SER A 171 3.89 5.70 20.18
CA SER A 171 5.09 4.96 19.77
C SER A 171 5.33 5.00 18.27
N TRP A 172 6.54 5.39 17.85
CA TRP A 172 6.96 5.29 16.44
C TRP A 172 7.07 3.83 15.96
N GLY A 173 7.29 2.88 16.88
CA GLY A 173 7.39 1.46 16.55
C GLY A 173 6.09 0.83 16.02
N GLU A 174 4.98 1.57 16.07
CA GLU A 174 3.69 1.17 15.47
C GLU A 174 3.60 1.47 13.97
N ALA A 175 4.53 2.26 13.44
CA ALA A 175 4.55 2.68 12.05
C ALA A 175 5.10 1.58 11.10
N VAL A 176 4.89 1.78 9.81
CA VAL A 176 5.27 0.82 8.76
C VAL A 176 6.78 0.89 8.46
N PRO A 177 7.51 -0.24 8.38
CA PRO A 177 8.89 -0.25 7.91
C PRO A 177 9.00 0.04 6.42
N PHE A 178 10.14 0.57 5.98
CA PHE A 178 10.42 0.74 4.55
C PHE A 178 11.16 -0.49 4.02
N GLY A 179 10.46 -1.36 3.30
CA GLY A 179 11.02 -2.57 2.69
C GLY A 179 9.94 -3.39 1.96
N ILE A 180 10.32 -4.24 1.00
CA ILE A 180 9.35 -4.98 0.19
C ILE A 180 8.63 -6.05 1.03
N PHE A 181 9.31 -7.07 1.53
CA PHE A 181 8.69 -8.03 2.46
C PHE A 181 8.42 -7.46 3.86
N PRO A 182 9.29 -6.61 4.45
CA PRO A 182 9.03 -6.01 5.75
C PRO A 182 7.69 -5.26 5.87
N HIS A 183 7.25 -4.50 4.85
CA HIS A 183 5.94 -3.83 4.93
C HIS A 183 4.75 -4.81 4.79
N LEU A 184 4.94 -5.95 4.11
CA LEU A 184 3.95 -7.03 4.07
C LEU A 184 3.86 -7.74 5.42
N ASP A 185 5.01 -8.00 6.05
CA ASP A 185 5.09 -8.58 7.40
C ASP A 185 4.37 -7.68 8.41
N TRP A 186 4.59 -6.35 8.33
CA TRP A 186 3.84 -5.38 9.13
C TRP A 186 2.33 -5.49 8.91
N THR A 187 1.90 -5.63 7.65
CA THR A 187 0.46 -5.73 7.32
C THR A 187 -0.18 -6.96 7.97
N ALA A 188 0.49 -8.11 7.93
CA ALA A 188 0.03 -9.33 8.58
C ALA A 188 0.09 -9.22 10.11
N ALA A 189 1.21 -8.73 10.65
CA ALA A 189 1.41 -8.57 12.09
C ALA A 189 0.37 -7.61 12.70
N PHE A 190 0.04 -6.53 12.01
CA PHE A 190 -1.01 -5.58 12.41
C PHE A 190 -2.38 -6.28 12.50
N SER A 191 -2.74 -7.13 11.52
CA SER A 191 -3.97 -7.92 11.58
C SER A 191 -4.02 -8.88 12.77
N ILE A 192 -2.92 -9.60 13.00
CA ILE A 192 -2.81 -10.56 14.11
C ILE A 192 -2.93 -9.84 15.45
N ARG A 193 -2.19 -8.73 15.61
CA ARG A 193 -2.12 -7.95 16.85
C ARG A 193 -3.49 -7.44 17.29
N TYR A 194 -4.31 -6.99 16.35
CA TYR A 194 -5.62 -6.40 16.64
C TYR A 194 -6.80 -7.32 16.35
N GLY A 195 -6.58 -8.63 16.43
CA GLY A 195 -7.66 -9.61 16.45
C GLY A 195 -8.41 -9.71 15.12
N ASN A 196 -7.65 -9.88 14.03
CA ASN A 196 -8.13 -10.14 12.66
C ASN A 196 -8.90 -8.97 12.04
N LEU A 197 -8.23 -8.24 11.14
CA LEU A 197 -8.80 -7.10 10.40
C LEU A 197 -9.99 -7.45 9.51
N PHE A 198 -10.22 -8.73 9.17
CA PHE A 198 -11.43 -9.10 8.43
C PHE A 198 -12.71 -8.75 9.19
N TYR A 199 -12.67 -8.57 10.51
CA TYR A 199 -13.81 -8.15 11.33
C TYR A 199 -13.90 -6.62 11.54
N ASN A 200 -12.95 -5.84 10.99
CA ASN A 200 -13.03 -4.39 11.00
C ASN A 200 -13.99 -3.92 9.89
N PRO A 201 -15.11 -3.23 10.21
CA PRO A 201 -16.10 -2.84 9.21
C PRO A 201 -15.53 -1.84 8.18
N PHE A 202 -14.59 -0.98 8.58
CA PHE A 202 -13.94 -0.05 7.65
C PHE A 202 -12.94 -0.75 6.73
N HIS A 203 -12.31 -1.84 7.19
CA HIS A 203 -11.50 -2.69 6.32
C HIS A 203 -12.37 -3.41 5.28
N MET A 204 -13.54 -3.94 5.69
CA MET A 204 -14.52 -4.52 4.76
C MET A 204 -14.98 -3.51 3.71
N LEU A 205 -15.31 -2.28 4.13
CA LEU A 205 -15.69 -1.20 3.21
C LEU A 205 -14.56 -0.86 2.24
N SER A 206 -13.33 -0.74 2.72
CA SER A 206 -12.16 -0.48 1.88
C SER A 206 -11.97 -1.57 0.82
N ILE A 207 -12.18 -2.85 1.16
CA ILE A 207 -12.14 -3.96 0.21
C ILE A 207 -13.30 -3.86 -0.79
N ALA A 208 -14.52 -3.57 -0.33
CA ALA A 208 -15.68 -3.43 -1.20
C ALA A 208 -15.48 -2.31 -2.23
N PHE A 209 -14.93 -1.17 -1.82
CA PHE A 209 -14.60 -0.08 -2.72
C PHE A 209 -13.40 -0.40 -3.63
N LEU A 210 -12.44 -1.22 -3.19
CA LEU A 210 -11.31 -1.64 -4.02
C LEU A 210 -11.79 -2.57 -5.14
N TYR A 211 -12.57 -3.60 -4.79
CA TYR A 211 -13.19 -4.51 -5.76
C TYR A 211 -14.16 -3.75 -6.66
N GLY A 212 -14.95 -2.84 -6.09
CA GLY A 212 -15.84 -1.96 -6.83
C GLY A 212 -15.10 -1.04 -7.81
N SER A 213 -13.91 -0.54 -7.45
CA SER A 213 -13.08 0.27 -8.35
C SER A 213 -12.62 -0.55 -9.55
N THR A 214 -12.12 -1.77 -9.33
CA THR A 214 -11.75 -2.69 -10.41
C THR A 214 -12.95 -3.04 -11.29
N LEU A 215 -14.09 -3.36 -10.67
CA LEU A 215 -15.33 -3.68 -11.38
C LEU A 215 -15.80 -2.50 -12.24
N LEU A 216 -15.90 -1.30 -11.66
CA LEU A 216 -16.36 -0.10 -12.36
C LEU A 216 -15.40 0.29 -13.48
N PHE A 217 -14.08 0.22 -13.27
CA PHE A 217 -13.12 0.53 -14.33
C PHE A 217 -13.22 -0.50 -15.47
N ALA A 218 -13.33 -1.79 -15.15
CA ALA A 218 -13.52 -2.83 -16.17
C ALA A 218 -14.81 -2.62 -16.97
N MET A 219 -15.93 -2.36 -16.29
CA MET A 219 -17.22 -2.06 -16.93
C MET A 219 -17.12 -0.81 -17.81
N HIS A 220 -16.58 0.28 -17.27
CA HIS A 220 -16.46 1.56 -17.97
C HIS A 220 -15.53 1.47 -19.17
N GLY A 221 -14.29 0.99 -18.99
CA GLY A 221 -13.30 0.85 -20.06
C GLY A 221 -13.80 -0.08 -21.18
N ALA A 222 -14.41 -1.22 -20.84
CA ALA A 222 -15.01 -2.09 -21.84
C ALA A 222 -16.18 -1.42 -22.58
N THR A 223 -17.00 -0.63 -21.87
CA THR A 223 -18.11 0.12 -22.49
C THR A 223 -17.60 1.15 -23.49
N ILE A 224 -16.60 1.96 -23.10
CA ILE A 224 -16.00 2.97 -23.99
C ILE A 224 -15.36 2.30 -25.22
N LEU A 225 -14.62 1.22 -25.05
CA LEU A 225 -14.07 0.49 -26.19
C LEU A 225 -15.16 -0.08 -27.11
N ALA A 226 -16.22 -0.66 -26.55
CA ALA A 226 -17.33 -1.22 -27.31
C ALA A 226 -18.11 -0.18 -28.13
N THR A 227 -18.13 1.07 -27.68
CA THR A 227 -18.76 2.20 -28.38
C THR A 227 -17.77 3.16 -29.03
N SER A 228 -16.48 2.83 -29.07
CA SER A 228 -15.43 3.69 -29.63
C SER A 228 -15.57 3.96 -31.14
N ARG A 229 -16.15 3.02 -31.90
CA ARG A 229 -16.54 3.26 -33.31
C ARG A 229 -17.58 4.36 -33.51
N LEU A 230 -18.20 4.81 -32.42
CA LEU A 230 -19.18 5.90 -32.36
C LEU A 230 -18.59 7.15 -31.68
N GLY A 231 -17.27 7.20 -31.48
CA GLY A 231 -16.57 8.33 -30.87
C GLY A 231 -16.84 8.49 -29.37
N ALA A 232 -17.12 7.41 -28.66
CA ALA A 232 -17.48 7.46 -27.24
C ALA A 232 -16.29 7.83 -26.33
N GLU A 233 -15.06 7.61 -26.77
CA GLU A 233 -13.83 8.02 -26.09
C GLU A 233 -13.65 9.55 -26.01
N ARG A 234 -14.40 10.30 -26.82
CA ARG A 234 -14.47 11.77 -26.77
C ARG A 234 -15.48 12.22 -25.71
N GLU A 235 -15.18 11.90 -24.46
CA GLU A 235 -16.17 11.92 -23.39
C GLU A 235 -16.67 13.33 -23.04
N ILE A 236 -15.82 14.36 -23.16
CA ILE A 236 -16.22 15.75 -22.90
C ILE A 236 -17.37 16.15 -23.83
N GLU A 237 -17.22 15.87 -25.14
CA GLU A 237 -18.25 16.17 -26.12
C GLU A 237 -19.50 15.33 -25.87
N GLN A 238 -19.36 14.04 -25.56
CA GLN A 238 -20.50 13.17 -25.23
C GLN A 238 -21.26 13.60 -23.96
N ILE A 239 -20.59 14.30 -23.04
CA ILE A 239 -21.21 14.90 -21.85
C ILE A 239 -22.00 16.15 -22.22
N THR A 240 -21.42 17.05 -23.01
CA THR A 240 -22.05 18.33 -23.36
C THR A 240 -23.11 18.22 -24.46
N ASP A 241 -22.93 17.29 -25.39
CA ASP A 241 -23.83 17.02 -26.51
C ASP A 241 -23.94 15.50 -26.73
N ARG A 242 -25.01 14.91 -26.20
CA ARG A 242 -25.14 13.46 -26.07
C ARG A 242 -25.27 12.79 -27.44
N GLY A 243 -24.22 12.09 -27.87
CA GLY A 243 -24.21 11.30 -29.10
C GLY A 243 -24.68 9.85 -28.93
N THR A 244 -24.80 9.14 -30.06
CA THR A 244 -25.22 7.73 -30.08
C THR A 244 -24.25 6.79 -29.33
N GLY A 245 -22.96 7.14 -29.22
CA GLY A 245 -22.00 6.41 -28.41
C GLY A 245 -22.40 6.38 -26.94
N ALA A 246 -22.76 7.54 -26.37
CA ALA A 246 -23.29 7.65 -25.03
C ALA A 246 -24.65 6.99 -24.87
N GLU A 247 -25.58 7.17 -25.81
CA GLU A 247 -26.92 6.56 -25.71
C GLU A 247 -26.86 5.03 -25.69
N ARG A 248 -26.04 4.41 -26.54
CA ARG A 248 -25.90 2.95 -26.56
C ARG A 248 -25.17 2.42 -25.33
N ALA A 249 -24.16 3.13 -24.83
CA ALA A 249 -23.50 2.81 -23.57
C ALA A 249 -24.51 2.78 -22.41
N GLN A 250 -25.39 3.79 -22.35
CA GLN A 250 -26.42 3.90 -21.33
C GLN A 250 -27.51 2.82 -21.46
N LEU A 251 -28.01 2.59 -22.67
CA LEU A 251 -29.03 1.57 -22.93
C LEU A 251 -28.54 0.16 -22.63
N PHE A 252 -27.27 -0.15 -22.95
CA PHE A 252 -26.67 -1.45 -22.61
C PHE A 252 -26.82 -1.72 -21.12
N TRP A 253 -26.34 -0.82 -20.26
CA TRP A 253 -26.43 -1.01 -18.81
C TRP A 253 -27.87 -0.99 -18.29
N ARG A 254 -28.72 -0.12 -18.84
CA ARG A 254 -30.14 -0.07 -18.47
C ARG A 254 -30.84 -1.39 -18.73
N TRP A 255 -30.56 -2.03 -19.86
CA TRP A 255 -31.13 -3.33 -20.22
C TRP A 255 -30.48 -4.48 -19.45
N THR A 256 -29.20 -4.38 -19.07
CA THR A 256 -28.49 -5.41 -18.30
C THR A 256 -28.89 -5.43 -16.81
N MET A 257 -28.97 -4.27 -16.15
CA MET A 257 -29.15 -4.20 -14.69
C MET A 257 -30.31 -3.30 -14.23
N GLY A 258 -31.20 -2.90 -15.15
CA GLY A 258 -32.43 -2.16 -14.85
C GLY A 258 -32.25 -0.65 -14.62
N TRP A 259 -31.01 -0.15 -14.55
CA TRP A 259 -30.67 1.27 -14.41
C TRP A 259 -29.35 1.58 -15.12
N ASN A 260 -29.03 2.86 -15.31
CA ASN A 260 -27.78 3.30 -15.92
C ASN A 260 -27.31 4.65 -15.37
N ALA A 261 -26.00 4.89 -15.45
CA ALA A 261 -25.39 6.21 -15.28
C ALA A 261 -25.42 7.00 -16.60
N THR A 262 -25.04 8.27 -16.58
CA THR A 262 -24.68 9.09 -17.75
C THR A 262 -23.18 9.07 -18.01
N MET A 263 -22.74 9.64 -19.14
CA MET A 263 -21.31 9.78 -19.47
C MET A 263 -20.54 10.65 -18.47
N GLU A 264 -21.19 11.59 -17.78
CA GLU A 264 -20.53 12.37 -16.73
C GLU A 264 -20.60 11.67 -15.37
N SER A 265 -21.77 11.14 -15.03
CA SER A 265 -21.99 10.62 -13.68
C SER A 265 -21.22 9.32 -13.44
N VAL A 266 -20.90 8.52 -14.47
CA VAL A 266 -20.08 7.30 -14.30
C VAL A 266 -18.69 7.64 -13.77
N HIS A 267 -18.07 8.73 -14.21
CA HIS A 267 -16.78 9.19 -13.66
C HIS A 267 -16.91 9.66 -12.22
N ARG A 268 -18.07 10.19 -11.81
CA ARG A 268 -18.35 10.49 -10.39
C ARG A 268 -18.43 9.21 -9.57
N TRP A 269 -19.07 8.16 -10.07
CA TRP A 269 -19.08 6.84 -9.42
C TRP A 269 -17.65 6.29 -9.26
N CYS A 270 -16.87 6.25 -10.34
CA CYS A 270 -15.48 5.79 -10.30
C CYS A 270 -14.62 6.61 -9.33
N TRP A 271 -14.77 7.95 -9.35
CA TRP A 271 -14.02 8.85 -8.46
C TRP A 271 -14.36 8.60 -6.99
N TRP A 272 -15.65 8.48 -6.65
CA TRP A 272 -16.07 8.22 -5.26
C TRP A 272 -15.63 6.85 -4.78
N PHE A 273 -15.72 5.81 -5.61
CA PHE A 273 -15.23 4.48 -5.24
C PHE A 273 -13.74 4.50 -4.95
N ALA A 274 -12.92 5.09 -5.84
CA ALA A 274 -11.48 5.20 -5.62
C ALA A 274 -11.12 6.04 -4.38
N PHE A 275 -11.83 7.16 -4.17
CA PHE A 275 -11.67 7.99 -2.97
C PHE A 275 -11.97 7.20 -1.69
N LEU A 276 -13.08 6.47 -1.67
CA LEU A 276 -13.57 5.76 -0.49
C LEU A 276 -12.71 4.55 -0.12
N VAL A 277 -11.96 3.95 -1.05
CA VAL A 277 -10.93 2.94 -0.72
C VAL A 277 -9.99 3.46 0.34
N THR A 278 -9.32 4.57 0.04
CA THR A 278 -8.28 5.11 0.92
C THR A 278 -8.89 5.79 2.13
N PHE A 279 -10.04 6.46 1.98
CA PHE A 279 -10.71 7.14 3.09
C PHE A 279 -11.19 6.15 4.17
N THR A 280 -11.90 5.10 3.78
CA THR A 280 -12.37 4.09 4.74
C THR A 280 -11.22 3.27 5.30
N GLY A 281 -10.21 2.94 4.49
CA GLY A 281 -8.97 2.33 4.98
C GLY A 281 -8.33 3.15 6.11
N ALA A 282 -8.24 4.48 5.93
CA ALA A 282 -7.66 5.37 6.94
C ALA A 282 -8.47 5.35 8.25
N LEU A 283 -9.81 5.40 8.17
CA LEU A 283 -10.67 5.29 9.34
C LEU A 283 -10.48 3.95 10.07
N GLY A 284 -10.37 2.85 9.32
CA GLY A 284 -10.10 1.53 9.88
C GLY A 284 -8.78 1.44 10.62
N ILE A 285 -7.72 2.03 10.07
CA ILE A 285 -6.42 2.15 10.75
C ILE A 285 -6.54 3.00 12.01
N LEU A 286 -7.12 4.21 11.91
CA LEU A 286 -7.15 5.15 13.02
C LEU A 286 -7.90 4.63 14.25
N LEU A 287 -8.96 3.83 14.08
CA LEU A 287 -9.72 3.21 15.18
C LEU A 287 -9.02 2.00 15.81
N THR A 288 -8.05 1.40 15.11
CA THR A 288 -7.40 0.16 15.53
C THR A 288 -6.29 0.46 16.55
N GLY A 289 -6.46 -0.05 17.77
CA GLY A 289 -5.60 0.18 18.93
C GLY A 289 -5.89 1.47 19.71
N THR A 290 -6.61 2.42 19.10
CA THR A 290 -7.03 3.66 19.79
C THR A 290 -8.43 3.52 20.39
N VAL A 291 -9.32 2.79 19.71
CA VAL A 291 -10.71 2.58 20.08
C VAL A 291 -11.03 1.08 20.21
N VAL A 292 -10.49 0.26 19.32
CA VAL A 292 -10.73 -1.19 19.29
C VAL A 292 -9.40 -1.96 19.28
N ASP A 293 -9.20 -2.80 20.31
CA ASP A 293 -8.01 -3.63 20.46
C ASP A 293 -8.15 -5.03 19.84
N ASN A 294 -9.38 -5.49 19.60
CA ASN A 294 -9.65 -6.80 19.00
C ASN A 294 -10.93 -6.76 18.16
N TRP A 295 -10.77 -6.78 16.83
CA TRP A 295 -11.89 -6.67 15.89
C TRP A 295 -12.81 -7.89 15.88
N TYR A 296 -12.29 -9.10 16.07
CA TYR A 296 -13.12 -10.29 16.22
C TYR A 296 -14.03 -10.21 17.45
N LEU A 297 -13.50 -9.84 18.61
CA LEU A 297 -14.31 -9.69 19.82
C LEU A 297 -15.29 -8.52 19.71
N TRP A 298 -14.92 -7.45 19.01
CA TRP A 298 -15.86 -6.39 18.63
C TRP A 298 -17.02 -6.96 17.79
N ALA A 299 -16.74 -7.79 16.80
CA ALA A 299 -17.77 -8.43 15.98
C ALA A 299 -18.66 -9.40 16.76
N VAL A 300 -18.10 -10.15 17.71
CA VAL A 300 -18.88 -11.00 18.64
C VAL A 300 -19.79 -10.13 19.51
N LYS A 301 -19.27 -9.06 20.11
CA LYS A 301 -20.04 -8.11 20.94
C LYS A 301 -21.23 -7.53 20.18
N HIS A 302 -21.06 -7.24 18.90
CA HIS A 302 -22.09 -6.66 18.04
C HIS A 302 -22.92 -7.71 17.28
N GLY A 303 -22.74 -9.00 17.55
CA GLY A 303 -23.57 -10.08 16.99
C GLY A 303 -23.40 -10.31 15.48
N VAL A 304 -22.27 -9.91 14.90
CA VAL A 304 -21.99 -10.06 13.46
C VAL A 304 -20.96 -11.15 13.15
N ALA A 305 -20.28 -11.68 14.18
CA ALA A 305 -19.40 -12.83 14.02
C ALA A 305 -20.22 -14.13 13.87
N PRO A 306 -20.01 -14.93 12.81
CA PRO A 306 -20.68 -16.21 12.66
C PRO A 306 -20.19 -17.24 13.68
N SER A 307 -21.09 -18.13 14.11
CA SER A 307 -20.78 -19.30 14.94
C SER A 307 -20.82 -20.58 14.11
N TYR A 308 -19.85 -21.45 14.33
CA TYR A 308 -19.79 -22.75 13.64
C TYR A 308 -19.83 -23.88 14.68
N PRO A 309 -20.56 -24.99 14.42
CA PRO A 309 -20.49 -26.17 15.27
C PRO A 309 -19.06 -26.69 15.38
N ALA A 310 -18.64 -27.10 16.59
CA ALA A 310 -17.33 -27.70 16.79
C ALA A 310 -17.26 -29.05 16.06
N THR A 311 -16.45 -29.14 15.02
CA THR A 311 -16.18 -30.39 14.27
C THR A 311 -14.90 -31.09 14.73
N ILE A 312 -14.04 -30.37 15.46
CA ILE A 312 -12.80 -30.90 16.04
C ILE A 312 -12.94 -30.84 17.56
N ASN A 313 -13.13 -32.01 18.18
CA ASN A 313 -13.07 -32.15 19.63
C ASN A 313 -11.61 -32.33 20.06
N ILE A 314 -11.01 -31.24 20.51
CA ILE A 314 -9.64 -31.25 21.04
C ILE A 314 -9.73 -31.55 22.54
N SER A 315 -9.01 -32.57 23.01
CA SER A 315 -8.93 -32.82 24.46
C SER A 315 -8.26 -31.63 25.17
N PRO A 316 -8.57 -31.34 26.44
CA PRO A 316 -7.92 -30.25 27.19
C PRO A 316 -6.39 -30.33 27.15
N GLU A 317 -5.83 -31.55 27.19
CA GLU A 317 -4.39 -31.83 27.06
C GLU A 317 -3.86 -31.41 25.69
N LYS A 318 -4.54 -31.80 24.61
CA LYS A 318 -4.15 -31.42 23.24
C LYS A 318 -4.32 -29.92 22.98
N LEU A 319 -5.27 -29.28 23.64
CA LEU A 319 -5.44 -27.82 23.61
C LEU A 319 -4.26 -27.12 24.29
N GLN A 320 -3.75 -27.68 25.38
CA GLN A 320 -2.58 -27.16 26.09
C GLN A 320 -1.30 -27.35 25.27
N ASP A 321 -1.13 -28.48 24.58
CA ASP A 321 -0.05 -28.71 23.62
C ASP A 321 -0.08 -27.69 22.46
N LEU A 322 -1.27 -27.42 21.90
CA LEU A 322 -1.44 -26.45 20.81
C LEU A 322 -1.21 -25.00 21.27
N ARG A 323 -1.60 -24.67 22.51
CA ARG A 323 -1.27 -23.38 23.14
C ARG A 323 0.23 -23.24 23.42
N GLY A 324 0.93 -24.34 23.72
CA GLY A 324 2.37 -24.37 23.97
C GLY A 324 3.25 -24.22 22.73
N GLN A 325 2.69 -24.38 21.52
CA GLN A 325 3.42 -24.22 20.25
C GLN A 325 3.40 -22.78 19.69
N TYR A 326 2.47 -21.94 20.15
CA TYR A 326 2.53 -20.49 19.94
C TYR A 326 3.03 -19.85 21.22
N GLN A 327 4.34 -19.64 21.33
CA GLN A 327 4.91 -18.85 22.42
C GLN A 327 4.19 -17.51 22.50
N GLY A 328 3.59 -17.24 23.66
CA GLY A 328 2.80 -16.06 23.92
C GLY A 328 3.53 -14.80 23.48
N ALA A 329 2.93 -14.06 22.55
CA ALA A 329 3.18 -12.64 22.50
C ALA A 329 2.69 -12.07 23.84
N PRO A 330 3.53 -11.34 24.60
CA PRO A 330 3.05 -10.60 25.76
C PRO A 330 1.90 -9.69 25.31
N PRO A 331 0.96 -9.29 26.20
CA PRO A 331 -0.15 -8.40 25.84
C PRO A 331 0.30 -7.07 25.24
N GLN A 332 1.60 -6.73 25.33
CA GLN A 332 2.23 -5.52 24.81
C GLN A 332 3.64 -5.86 24.31
N GLY A 333 3.80 -6.10 23.00
CA GLY A 333 5.12 -6.27 22.37
C GLY A 333 5.04 -7.00 21.04
N LEU A 334 5.79 -6.53 20.04
CA LEU A 334 6.06 -7.25 18.80
C LEU A 334 6.66 -8.63 19.11
N PRO A 335 6.40 -9.67 18.30
CA PRO A 335 7.03 -10.97 18.48
C PRO A 335 8.54 -10.85 18.39
N VAL A 336 9.23 -11.17 19.49
CA VAL A 336 10.69 -11.30 19.49
C VAL A 336 11.02 -12.63 18.79
N PRO A 337 11.99 -12.67 17.86
CA PRO A 337 12.44 -13.93 17.26
C PRO A 337 12.81 -14.91 18.38
N ALA A 338 12.21 -16.09 18.38
CA ALA A 338 12.56 -17.14 19.32
C ALA A 338 14.08 -17.38 19.26
N VAL A 339 14.74 -17.33 20.42
CA VAL A 339 16.13 -17.76 20.55
C VAL A 339 16.23 -19.15 19.93
N PRO A 340 17.16 -19.40 18.98
CA PRO A 340 17.22 -20.68 18.30
C PRO A 340 17.45 -21.79 19.33
N ALA A 341 16.66 -22.86 19.21
CA ALA A 341 16.81 -24.05 20.05
C ALA A 341 18.28 -24.54 20.02
N PRO A 342 18.79 -25.09 21.14
CA PRO A 342 20.15 -25.60 21.20
C PRO A 342 20.39 -26.62 20.09
N ARG A 343 21.47 -26.44 19.34
CA ARG A 343 21.86 -27.37 18.26
C ARG A 343 22.42 -28.63 18.89
N ILE A 344 21.85 -29.78 18.52
CA ILE A 344 22.43 -31.09 18.79
C ILE A 344 23.47 -31.34 17.71
N ILE A 345 24.75 -31.41 18.08
CA ILE A 345 25.82 -31.83 17.17
C ILE A 345 25.91 -33.36 17.29
N VAL A 346 25.43 -34.05 16.26
CA VAL A 346 25.61 -35.51 16.14
C VAL A 346 26.94 -35.75 15.43
N PRO A 347 27.89 -36.48 16.04
CA PRO A 347 29.15 -36.81 15.36
C PRO A 347 28.92 -37.76 14.17
N PRO A 348 29.85 -37.83 13.21
CA PRO A 348 29.81 -38.82 12.12
C PRO A 348 29.74 -40.25 12.66
N ALA A 349 29.13 -41.16 11.90
CA ALA A 349 28.77 -42.52 12.34
C ALA A 349 29.92 -43.38 12.89
N ASP A 350 31.18 -43.03 12.60
CA ASP A 350 32.37 -43.78 13.02
C ASP A 350 33.14 -43.14 14.19
N SER A 351 32.54 -42.19 14.92
CA SER A 351 33.15 -41.54 16.08
C SER A 351 32.62 -42.11 17.41
N THR A 352 33.51 -42.40 18.35
CA THR A 352 33.19 -42.79 19.74
C THR A 352 32.92 -41.60 20.69
N ALA A 353 32.85 -40.37 20.17
CA ALA A 353 32.62 -39.17 20.98
C ALA A 353 31.13 -39.04 21.40
N PRO A 354 30.84 -38.66 22.66
CA PRO A 354 29.46 -38.46 23.12
C PRO A 354 28.80 -37.26 22.45
N VAL A 355 27.49 -37.35 22.21
CA VAL A 355 26.66 -36.25 21.68
C VAL A 355 26.75 -35.04 22.63
N GLN A 356 27.17 -33.89 22.09
CA GLN A 356 27.27 -32.65 22.87
C GLN A 356 26.07 -31.73 22.62
N LEU A 357 25.45 -31.29 23.71
CA LEU A 357 24.44 -30.23 23.75
C LEU A 357 25.16 -28.90 23.92
N VAL A 358 25.15 -28.05 22.88
CA VAL A 358 25.69 -26.68 22.99
C VAL A 358 24.55 -25.75 23.36
N VAL A 359 24.57 -25.27 24.59
CA VAL A 359 23.62 -24.27 25.10
C VAL A 359 24.21 -22.87 24.89
N PRO A 360 23.50 -21.93 24.26
CA PRO A 360 24.02 -20.57 24.06
C PRO A 360 24.20 -19.83 25.40
N PRO A 361 25.12 -18.85 25.48
CA PRO A 361 25.42 -18.17 26.74
C PRO A 361 24.18 -17.40 27.23
N GLY A 362 23.70 -17.71 28.43
CA GLY A 362 22.56 -17.04 29.07
C GLY A 362 21.39 -17.94 29.48
N ALA A 363 21.40 -19.24 29.15
CA ALA A 363 20.39 -20.17 29.67
C ALA A 363 20.77 -20.67 31.07
N VAL A 364 19.98 -20.30 32.08
CA VAL A 364 20.09 -20.84 33.44
C VAL A 364 19.50 -22.26 33.46
N PRO A 365 20.21 -23.30 33.95
CA PRO A 365 19.65 -24.64 34.02
C PRO A 365 18.62 -24.72 35.16
N ARG A 366 17.41 -25.22 34.86
CA ARG A 366 16.47 -25.67 35.90
C ARG A 366 16.94 -27.03 36.42
N THR A 367 17.17 -27.14 37.72
CA THR A 367 17.43 -28.40 38.42
C THR A 367 16.09 -29.09 38.71
N ASP A 368 15.75 -30.13 37.95
CA ASP A 368 14.59 -30.96 38.25
C ASP A 368 14.95 -32.05 39.26
N SER A 369 14.28 -32.00 40.41
CA SER A 369 14.36 -33.01 41.47
C SER A 369 13.74 -34.33 41.02
N VAL A 370 14.57 -35.37 40.94
CA VAL A 370 14.18 -36.77 40.69
C VAL A 370 13.23 -37.25 41.79
N ARG A 371 11.95 -37.49 41.46
CA ARG A 371 11.09 -38.40 42.24
C ARG A 371 11.38 -39.83 41.83
N LYS A 372 12.01 -40.59 42.73
CA LYS A 372 11.90 -42.05 42.74
C LYS A 372 10.60 -42.42 43.44
N ASN A 373 9.85 -43.36 42.88
CA ASN A 373 8.99 -44.25 43.64
C ASN A 373 8.99 -45.64 42.97
N PRO A 374 8.85 -46.72 43.76
CA PRO A 374 9.17 -48.09 43.38
C PRO A 374 8.23 -48.69 42.33
#